data_AF-A0A2S9GN44-F1
#
_entry.id   AF-A0A2S9GN44-F1
#
_cell.length_a   1.000
_cell.length_b   1.000
_cell.length_c   1.000
_cell.angle_alpha   90.00
_cell.angle_beta   90.00
_cell.angle_gamma   90.00
#
_symmetry.space_group_name_H-M   'P 1'
#
loop_
_entity.id
_entity.type
_entity.pdbx_description
1 polymer ?
#
loop_
_entity_poly.entity_id
_entity_poly.type
_entity_poly.pdbx_seq_one_letter_code
_entity_poly.pdbx_strand_id
1 'polypeptide(L)' 'GVVQWPVVPKGQDWKHGVCEALGWRHRDQADIAAAWQKIRGRVRDWTDLEPELIGRVEELIDFVTQPAS' A
#
# COMPACT_ATOMS: atom_id res chain seq x y z
N GLY A 1 6.20 -14.17 -3.82
CA GLY A 1 5.64 -12.80 -3.81
C GLY A 1 4.26 -12.82 -4.43
N VAL A 2 3.59 -11.67 -4.52
CA VAL A 2 2.44 -11.53 -5.42
C VAL A 2 2.97 -11.25 -6.83
N VAL A 3 2.36 -11.83 -7.85
CA VAL A 3 2.79 -11.60 -9.26
C VAL A 3 2.48 -10.17 -9.68
N GLN A 4 1.36 -9.63 -9.20
CA GLN A 4 0.96 -8.25 -9.39
C GLN A 4 0.10 -7.81 -8.21
N TRP A 5 0.01 -6.49 -7.99
CA TRP A 5 -0.94 -5.95 -7.04
C TRP A 5 -2.38 -6.10 -7.56
N PRO A 6 -3.34 -6.45 -6.70
CA PRO A 6 -4.75 -6.52 -7.08
C PRO A 6 -5.27 -5.13 -7.46
N VAL A 7 -6.17 -5.11 -8.45
CA VAL A 7 -6.92 -3.91 -8.83
C VAL A 7 -8.16 -3.84 -7.95
N VAL A 8 -8.27 -2.79 -7.14
CA VAL A 8 -9.45 -2.53 -6.32
C VAL A 8 -10.34 -1.49 -7.00
N PRO A 9 -11.62 -1.78 -7.25
CA PRO A 9 -12.57 -0.84 -7.83
C PRO A 9 -12.65 0.48 -7.04
N LYS A 10 -12.88 1.59 -7.76
CA LYS A 10 -13.14 2.88 -7.11
C LYS A 10 -14.42 2.83 -6.29
N GLY A 11 -14.41 3.46 -5.12
CA GLY A 11 -15.54 3.45 -4.17
C GLY A 11 -15.52 2.29 -3.18
N GLN A 12 -14.63 1.31 -3.35
CA GLN A 12 -14.34 0.29 -2.33
C GLN A 12 -13.22 0.76 -1.41
N ASP A 13 -13.28 0.40 -0.12
CA ASP A 13 -12.13 0.58 0.77
C ASP A 13 -10.93 -0.20 0.21
N TRP A 14 -9.87 0.53 -0.09
CA TRP A 14 -8.73 -0.03 -0.80
C TRP A 14 -8.05 -1.15 0.00
N LYS A 15 -7.92 -0.96 1.32
CA LYS A 15 -7.24 -1.90 2.19
C LYS A 15 -7.99 -3.22 2.32
N HIS A 16 -9.30 -3.13 2.45
CA HIS A 16 -10.22 -4.27 2.45
C HIS A 16 -10.18 -4.99 1.11
N GLY A 17 -10.33 -4.28 0.00
CA GLY A 17 -10.35 -4.89 -1.34
C GLY A 17 -9.05 -5.60 -1.69
N VAL A 18 -7.90 -5.07 -1.25
CA VAL A 18 -6.62 -5.77 -1.36
C VAL A 18 -6.63 -7.09 -0.57
N CYS A 19 -7.10 -7.07 0.68
CA CYS A 19 -7.13 -8.26 1.51
C CYS A 19 -8.09 -9.31 0.94
N GLU A 20 -9.26 -8.89 0.47
CA GLU A 20 -10.24 -9.75 -0.21
C GLU A 20 -9.64 -10.40 -1.47
N ALA A 21 -9.06 -9.59 -2.37
CA ALA A 21 -8.48 -10.09 -3.62
C ALA A 21 -7.28 -11.03 -3.42
N LEU A 22 -6.53 -10.86 -2.32
CA LEU A 22 -5.42 -11.74 -1.95
C LEU A 22 -5.85 -12.93 -1.08
N GLY A 23 -7.14 -13.08 -0.79
CA GLY A 23 -7.68 -14.15 0.05
C GLY A 23 -7.24 -14.07 1.52
N TRP A 24 -6.87 -12.88 1.99
CA TRP A 24 -6.50 -12.62 3.38
C TRP A 24 -7.74 -12.32 4.23
N ARG A 25 -7.61 -12.48 5.55
CA ARG A 25 -8.68 -12.15 6.49
C ARG A 25 -8.99 -10.64 6.44
N HIS A 26 -10.27 -10.27 6.46
CA HIS A 26 -10.74 -8.89 6.30
C HIS A 26 -12.08 -8.63 7.00
N ARG A 27 -12.42 -9.39 8.06
CA ARG A 27 -13.76 -9.32 8.69
C ARG A 27 -13.93 -8.09 9.56
N ASP A 28 -12.84 -7.61 10.15
CA ASP A 28 -12.82 -6.46 11.04
C ASP A 28 -11.52 -5.64 10.87
N GLN A 29 -11.45 -4.52 11.58
CA GLN A 29 -10.29 -3.64 11.54
C GLN A 29 -9.00 -4.31 12.05
N ALA A 30 -9.09 -5.31 12.95
CA ALA A 30 -7.92 -6.01 13.46
C ALA A 30 -7.33 -6.94 12.39
N ASP A 31 -8.18 -7.66 11.65
CA ASP A 31 -7.78 -8.46 10.49
C ASP A 31 -7.06 -7.58 9.44
N ILE A 32 -7.63 -6.41 9.12
CA ILE A 32 -7.01 -5.45 8.19
C ILE A 32 -5.68 -4.93 8.74
N ALA A 33 -5.63 -4.49 10.00
CA ALA A 33 -4.41 -3.99 10.62
C ALA A 33 -3.28 -5.03 10.62
N ALA A 34 -3.60 -6.30 10.90
CA ALA A 34 -2.64 -7.39 10.88
C ALA A 34 -2.05 -7.63 9.48
N ALA A 35 -2.87 -7.54 8.43
CA ALA A 35 -2.40 -7.65 7.04
C ALA A 35 -1.38 -6.54 6.69
N TRP A 36 -1.67 -5.29 7.05
CA TRP A 36 -0.76 -4.16 6.76
C TRP A 36 0.49 -4.17 7.63
N GLN A 37 0.40 -4.60 8.89
CA GLN A 37 1.57 -4.85 9.74
C GLN A 37 2.49 -5.91 9.12
N LYS A 38 1.92 -7.00 8.60
CA LYS A 38 2.68 -8.04 7.90
C LYS A 38 3.41 -7.52 6.67
N ILE A 39 2.77 -6.66 5.87
CA ILE A 39 3.41 -6.04 4.70
C ILE A 39 4.55 -5.11 5.15
N ARG A 40 4.27 -4.20 6.08
CA ARG A 40 5.25 -3.24 6.61
C ARG A 40 6.47 -3.94 7.22
N GLY A 41 6.25 -5.05 7.93
CA GLY A 41 7.33 -5.84 8.54
C GLY A 41 8.26 -6.53 7.54
N ARG A 42 7.99 -6.48 6.22
CA ARG A 42 8.89 -7.00 5.18
C ARG A 42 9.93 -5.99 4.71
N VAL A 43 9.75 -4.71 5.01
CA VAL A 43 10.69 -3.64 4.64
C VAL A 43 11.47 -3.26 5.89
N ARG A 44 12.79 -3.45 5.88
CA ARG A 44 13.66 -3.14 7.02
C ARG A 44 14.26 -1.75 6.91
N ASP A 45 14.66 -1.37 5.70
CA ASP A 45 15.18 -0.05 5.36
C ASP A 45 14.89 0.30 3.90
N TRP A 46 15.34 1.48 3.47
CA TRP A 46 15.15 1.98 2.11
C TRP A 46 15.86 1.13 1.04
N THR A 47 16.87 0.32 1.41
CA THR A 47 17.59 -0.54 0.46
C THR A 47 16.77 -1.77 0.05
N ASP A 48 15.74 -2.12 0.81
CA ASP A 48 14.77 -3.16 0.43
C ASP A 48 13.80 -2.68 -0.69
N LEU A 49 13.90 -1.43 -1.14
CA LEU A 49 13.08 -0.83 -2.20
C LEU A 49 13.93 -0.44 -3.42
N GLU A 50 13.32 -0.45 -4.60
CA GLU A 50 13.93 0.08 -5.83
C GLU A 50 14.15 1.60 -5.68
N PRO A 51 15.38 2.13 -5.84
CA PRO A 51 15.65 3.57 -5.68
C PRO A 51 14.79 4.46 -6.56
N GLU A 52 14.49 4.01 -7.78
CA GLU A 52 13.62 4.70 -8.73
C GLU A 52 12.21 4.86 -8.17
N LEU A 53 11.69 3.86 -7.45
CA LEU A 53 10.38 3.92 -6.82
C LEU A 53 10.34 4.96 -5.70
N ILE A 54 11.39 5.04 -4.88
CA ILE A 54 11.50 6.02 -3.79
C ILE A 54 11.40 7.43 -4.36
N GLY A 55 12.22 7.76 -5.36
CA GLY A 55 12.20 9.09 -5.98
C GLY A 55 10.86 9.46 -6.61
N ARG A 56 10.18 8.52 -7.29
CA ARG A 56 8.84 8.77 -7.85
C ARG A 56 7.78 9.02 -6.77
N VAL A 57 7.88 8.36 -5.62
CA VAL A 57 6.97 8.57 -4.49
C VAL A 57 7.20 9.95 -3.87
N GLU A 58 8.46 10.37 -3.70
CA GLU A 58 8.80 11.71 -3.21
C GLU A 58 8.26 12.80 -4.14
N GLU A 59 8.48 12.69 -5.46
CA GLU A 59 7.92 13.61 -6.45
C GLU A 59 6.40 13.70 -6.40
N LEU A 60 5.72 12.56 -6.22
CA LEU A 60 4.26 12.51 -6.08
C LEU A 60 3.79 13.20 -4.80
N ILE A 61 4.48 12.97 -3.67
CA ILE A 61 4.17 13.63 -2.40
C ILE A 61 4.33 15.14 -2.55
N ASP A 62 5.43 15.60 -3.15
CA ASP A 62 5.67 17.02 -3.39
C ASP A 62 4.58 17.63 -4.27
N PHE A 63 4.16 16.93 -5.32
CA PHE A 63 3.10 17.38 -6.21
C PHE A 63 1.75 17.56 -5.48
N VAL A 64 1.34 16.62 -4.62
CA VAL A 64 0.03 16.68 -3.95
C VAL A 64 0.02 17.55 -2.69
N THR A 65 1.19 17.88 -2.14
CA THR A 65 1.31 18.68 -0.90
C THR A 65 1.68 20.14 -1.16
N GLN A 66 1.95 20.52 -2.41
CA GLN A 66 2.18 21.92 -2.79
C GLN A 66 1.03 22.82 -2.30
N PRO A 67 1.35 24.00 -1.72
CA PRO A 67 0.32 24.95 -1.31
C PRO A 67 -0.51 25.39 -2.53
N ALA A 68 -1.82 25.48 -2.36
CA ALA A 68 -2.69 26.08 -3.37
C ALA A 68 -2.24 27.54 -3.58
N SER A 69 -1.93 27.88 -4.84
CA SER A 69 -1.61 29.26 -5.25
C SER A 69 -2.82 30.17 -5.14
#